data_AF-A0A958PPX8-F1
#
_entry.id   AF-A0A958PPX8-F1
#
_cell.length_a   1.000
_cell.length_b   1.000
_cell.length_c   1.000
_cell.angle_alpha   90.00
_cell.angle_beta   90.00
_cell.angle_gamma   90.00
#
_symmetry.space_group_name_H-M   'P 1'
#
loop_
_entity.id
_entity.type
_entity.pdbx_description
1 polymer ?
#
loop_
_entity_poly.entity_id
_entity_poly.type
_entity_poly.pdbx_seq_one_letter_code
_entity_poly.pdbx_strand_id
1 'polypeptide(L)'
;MEIKRVLKELLKERDLSVAQLARVTGVPRQTIDNWMAGQEPRSLKQVKKIADYFAVPLDFLCFGESARDQSIQDFEDEINAGVFEVVLRRVKRRKS
;
A
#
# COMPACT_ATOMS: atom_id res chain seq x y z
N MET A 1 6.01 11.39 -10.90
CA MET A 1 5.48 10.16 -10.26
C MET A 1 5.67 8.97 -11.18
N GLU A 2 5.91 7.77 -10.65
CA GLU A 2 6.11 6.51 -11.40
C GLU A 2 4.84 5.65 -11.51
N ILE A 3 3.67 6.21 -11.15
CA ILE A 3 2.39 5.49 -11.08
C ILE A 3 2.03 4.73 -12.36
N LYS A 4 2.35 5.29 -13.53
CA LYS A 4 2.12 4.63 -14.82
C LYS A 4 2.85 3.28 -14.91
N ARG A 5 4.12 3.24 -14.50
CA ARG A 5 4.97 2.04 -14.58
C ARG A 5 4.45 0.97 -13.63
N VAL A 6 4.30 1.34 -12.36
CA VAL A 6 3.84 0.45 -11.29
C VAL A 6 2.45 -0.10 -11.58
N LEU A 7 1.52 0.74 -12.00
CA LEU A 7 0.16 0.31 -12.33
C LEU A 7 0.13 -0.66 -13.51
N LYS A 8 0.98 -0.47 -14.52
CA LYS A 8 1.09 -1.37 -15.66
C LYS A 8 1.61 -2.75 -15.24
N GLU A 9 2.57 -2.79 -14.32
CA GLU A 9 3.11 -4.03 -13.75
C GLU A 9 2.03 -4.78 -12.95
N LEU A 10 1.33 -4.09 -12.05
CA LEU A 10 0.26 -4.67 -11.24
C LEU A 10 -0.91 -5.22 -12.09
N LEU A 11 -1.29 -4.52 -13.16
CA LEU A 11 -2.29 -5.00 -14.10
C LEU A 11 -1.84 -6.28 -14.81
N LYS A 12 -0.56 -6.35 -15.20
CA LYS A 12 0.01 -7.54 -15.87
C LYS A 12 0.10 -8.73 -14.91
N GLU A 13 0.53 -8.52 -13.67
CA GLU A 13 0.67 -9.57 -12.66
C GLU A 13 -0.67 -10.20 -12.25
N ARG A 14 -1.76 -9.44 -12.36
CA ARG A 14 -3.11 -9.90 -12.01
C ARG A 14 -3.97 -10.25 -13.22
N ASP A 15 -3.41 -10.17 -14.44
CA ASP A 15 -4.13 -10.34 -15.70
C ASP A 15 -5.42 -9.51 -15.77
N LEU A 16 -5.32 -8.23 -15.39
CA LEU A 16 -6.43 -7.30 -15.33
C LEU A 16 -6.36 -6.27 -16.46
N SER A 17 -7.52 -5.99 -17.04
CA SER A 17 -7.72 -4.81 -17.89
C SER A 17 -8.06 -3.57 -17.05
N VAL A 18 -7.80 -2.39 -17.61
CA VAL A 18 -8.18 -1.10 -17.01
C VAL A 18 -9.69 -1.02 -16.75
N ALA A 19 -10.52 -1.63 -17.62
CA ALA A 19 -11.97 -1.65 -17.45
C ALA A 19 -12.40 -2.50 -16.24
N GLN A 20 -11.77 -3.67 -16.05
CA GLN A 20 -12.00 -4.50 -14.85
C GLN A 20 -11.57 -3.76 -13.59
N LEU A 21 -10.38 -3.14 -13.61
CA LEU A 21 -9.87 -2.37 -12.47
C LEU A 21 -10.81 -1.21 -12.10
N ALA A 22 -11.31 -0.46 -13.09
CA ALA A 22 -12.26 0.61 -12.87
C ALA A 22 -13.56 0.10 -12.20
N ARG A 23 -14.06 -1.05 -12.65
CA ARG A 23 -15.29 -1.66 -12.11
C ARG A 23 -15.12 -2.11 -10.66
N VAL A 24 -13.99 -2.72 -10.30
CA VAL A 24 -13.76 -3.26 -8.95
C VAL A 24 -13.36 -2.18 -7.94
N THR A 25 -12.59 -1.18 -8.36
CA THR A 25 -12.15 -0.07 -7.48
C THR A 25 -13.17 1.06 -7.39
N GLY A 26 -14.11 1.15 -8.35
CA GLY A 26 -15.03 2.28 -8.49
C GLY A 26 -14.32 3.59 -8.85
N VAL A 27 -13.08 3.52 -9.34
CA VAL A 27 -12.37 4.67 -9.93
C VAL A 27 -12.76 4.77 -11.40
N PRO A 28 -13.12 5.96 -11.92
CA PRO A 28 -13.53 6.10 -13.31
C PRO A 28 -12.43 5.63 -14.28
N ARG A 29 -12.80 4.86 -15.31
CA ARG A 29 -11.85 4.35 -16.31
C ARG A 29 -10.97 5.45 -16.89
N GLN A 30 -11.58 6.60 -17.24
CA GLN A 30 -10.87 7.75 -17.79
C GLN A 30 -9.80 8.30 -16.83
N THR A 31 -10.04 8.24 -15.52
CA THR A 31 -9.04 8.63 -14.52
C THR A 31 -7.82 7.71 -14.59
N ILE A 32 -8.05 6.40 -14.70
CA ILE A 32 -6.98 5.41 -14.79
C ILE A 32 -6.23 5.53 -16.13
N ASP A 33 -6.95 5.74 -17.23
CA ASP A 33 -6.37 5.99 -18.55
C ASP A 33 -5.48 7.24 -18.54
N ASN A 34 -5.90 8.32 -17.87
CA ASN A 34 -5.10 9.52 -17.71
C ASN A 34 -3.79 9.24 -16.97
N TRP A 35 -3.82 8.43 -15.90
CA TRP A 35 -2.60 8.03 -15.18
C TRP A 35 -1.68 7.19 -16.07
N MET A 36 -2.25 6.29 -16.89
CA MET A 36 -1.51 5.51 -17.88
C MET A 36 -0.92 6.38 -19.01
N ALA A 37 -1.53 7.53 -19.29
CA ALA A 37 -1.03 8.54 -20.21
C ALA A 37 0.03 9.48 -19.59
N GLY A 38 0.33 9.32 -18.30
CA GLY A 38 1.33 10.12 -17.58
C GLY A 38 0.78 11.39 -16.93
N GLN A 39 -0.54 11.57 -16.88
CA GLN A 39 -1.14 12.63 -16.08
C GLN A 39 -1.08 12.28 -14.60
N GLU A 40 -0.72 13.26 -13.77
CA GLU A 40 -0.62 13.02 -12.34
C GLU A 40 -2.00 12.91 -11.67
N PRO A 41 -2.14 12.08 -10.62
CA PRO A 41 -3.37 11.96 -9.88
C PRO A 41 -3.74 13.25 -9.14
N ARG A 42 -4.95 13.76 -9.38
CA ARG A 42 -5.49 14.94 -8.67
C ARG A 42 -6.20 14.58 -7.36
N SER A 43 -6.48 13.29 -7.13
CA SER A 43 -7.26 12.82 -6.00
C SER A 43 -6.57 11.65 -5.32
N LEU A 44 -5.93 11.91 -4.18
CA LEU A 44 -5.32 10.87 -3.35
C LEU A 44 -6.33 9.81 -2.91
N LYS A 45 -7.61 10.16 -2.76
CA LYS A 45 -8.69 9.19 -2.45
C LYS A 45 -8.81 8.12 -3.54
N GLN A 46 -8.68 8.49 -4.81
CA GLN A 46 -8.74 7.54 -5.92
C GLN A 46 -7.48 6.67 -5.96
N VAL A 47 -6.31 7.27 -5.74
CA VAL A 47 -5.05 6.52 -5.68
C VAL A 47 -5.09 5.48 -4.55
N LYS A 48 -5.57 5.88 -3.36
CA LYS A 48 -5.73 4.98 -2.21
C LYS A 48 -6.65 3.80 -2.53
N LYS A 49 -7.78 4.01 -3.22
CA LYS A 49 -8.67 2.89 -3.62
C LYS A 49 -7.96 1.84 -4.47
N ILE A 50 -7.08 2.27 -5.37
CA ILE A 50 -6.31 1.34 -6.22
C ILE A 50 -5.21 0.66 -5.39
N ALA A 51 -4.51 1.41 -4.53
CA ALA A 51 -3.50 0.86 -3.62
C ALA A 51 -4.10 -0.20 -2.68
N ASP A 52 -5.25 0.10 -2.06
CA ASP A 52 -6.01 -0.81 -1.20
C ASP A 52 -6.41 -2.10 -1.96
N TYR A 53 -6.85 -1.98 -3.22
CA TYR A 53 -7.24 -3.13 -4.04
C TYR A 53 -6.06 -4.07 -4.35
N PHE A 54 -4.89 -3.51 -4.65
CA PHE A 54 -3.68 -4.30 -4.89
C PHE A 54 -2.95 -4.71 -3.60
N ALA A 55 -3.44 -4.27 -2.44
CA ALA A 55 -2.81 -4.45 -1.14
C ALA A 55 -1.35 -3.96 -1.10
N VAL A 56 -1.07 -2.83 -1.75
CA VAL A 56 0.25 -2.19 -1.79
C VAL A 56 0.22 -0.84 -1.06
N PRO A 57 1.36 -0.37 -0.50
CA PRO A 57 1.46 0.98 0.03
C PRO A 57 1.14 2.04 -1.01
N LEU A 58 0.57 3.17 -0.57
CA LEU A 58 0.28 4.30 -1.45
C LEU A 58 1.54 4.82 -2.13
N ASP A 59 2.63 4.92 -1.38
CA ASP A 59 3.91 5.43 -1.86
C ASP A 59 4.54 4.49 -2.90
N PHE A 60 4.38 3.18 -2.72
CA PHE A 60 4.77 2.20 -3.73
C PHE A 60 4.02 2.42 -5.03
N LEU A 61 2.69 2.62 -4.97
CA LEU A 61 1.90 2.90 -6.16
C LEU A 61 2.31 4.22 -6.84
N CYS A 62 2.67 5.26 -6.09
CA CYS A 62 3.00 6.58 -6.62
C CYS A 62 4.44 6.70 -7.14
N PHE A 63 5.40 6.12 -6.43
CA PHE A 63 6.84 6.35 -6.63
C PHE A 63 7.60 5.08 -7.00
N GLY A 64 7.00 3.90 -6.87
CA GLY A 64 7.67 2.61 -7.09
C GLY A 64 8.72 2.28 -6.02
N GLU A 65 8.77 3.06 -4.94
CA GLU A 65 9.60 2.77 -3.79
C GLU A 65 8.82 1.79 -2.90
N SER A 66 9.33 0.58 -2.71
CA SER A 66 8.83 -0.28 -1.64
C SER A 66 8.99 0.52 -0.36
N ALA A 67 7.91 0.69 0.41
CA ALA A 67 8.05 1.13 1.80
C ALA A 67 9.20 0.31 2.37
N ARG A 68 10.28 0.98 2.80
CA ARG A 68 11.32 0.32 3.57
C ARG A 68 10.54 -0.40 4.66
N ASP A 69 10.64 -1.73 4.69
CA ASP A 69 10.07 -2.49 5.77
C ASP A 69 10.79 -1.97 7.01
N GLN A 70 10.18 -0.99 7.68
CA GLN A 70 10.45 -0.70 9.08
C GLN A 70 9.83 -1.85 9.86
N SER A 71 10.27 -3.06 9.53
CA SER A 71 10.25 -4.16 10.46
C SER A 71 10.91 -3.66 11.73
N ILE A 72 10.45 -4.19 12.85
CA ILE A 72 10.79 -3.94 14.27
C ILE A 72 12.27 -3.56 14.58
N GLN A 73 13.21 -3.72 13.64
CA GLN A 73 14.60 -3.26 13.66
C GLN A 73 14.80 -1.80 14.10
N ASP A 74 13.90 -0.87 13.77
CA ASP A 74 14.05 0.54 14.19
C ASP A 74 13.89 0.76 15.71
N PHE A 75 13.44 -0.26 16.47
CA PHE A 75 13.37 -0.23 17.93
C PHE A 75 14.50 -1.02 18.62
N GLU A 76 15.47 -1.59 17.87
CA GLU A 76 16.61 -2.30 18.48
C GLU A 76 17.42 -1.37 19.41
N ASP A 77 17.55 -0.09 19.07
CA ASP A 77 18.25 0.90 19.88
C ASP A 77 17.48 1.30 21.16
N GLU A 78 16.14 1.25 21.14
CA GLU A 78 15.32 1.51 22.35
C GLU A 78 15.23 0.29 23.29
N ILE A 79 15.42 -0.93 22.78
CA ILE A 79 15.48 -2.16 23.60
C ILE A 79 16.81 -2.27 24.36
N ASN A 80 17.88 -1.64 23.86
CA ASN A 80 19.21 -1.71 24.46
C ASN A 80 19.49 -0.68 25.57
N ALA A 81 18.51 0.13 25.99
CA ALA A 81 18.64 1.04 27.14
C ALA A 81 18.72 0.33 28.52
N GLY A 82 18.82 -1.00 28.53
CA GLY A 82 19.06 -1.84 29.70
C GLY A 82 18.54 -3.26 29.47
N VAL A 83 19.26 -4.27 29.95
CA VAL A 83 18.86 -5.68 29.82
C VAL A 83 17.60 -5.93 30.67
N PHE A 84 16.42 -5.86 30.05
CA PHE A 84 15.16 -6.28 30.65
C PHE A 84 14.50 -7.37 29.80
N GLU A 85 14.22 -8.52 30.42
CA GLU A 85 13.46 -9.60 29.80
C GLU A 85 11.96 -9.28 29.82
N VAL A 86 11.33 -9.16 28.64
CA VAL A 86 9.88 -8.96 28.52
C VAL A 86 9.19 -10.30 28.26
N VAL A 87 8.53 -10.85 29.28
CA VAL A 87 7.69 -12.05 29.12
C VAL A 87 6.24 -11.62 28.81
N LEU A 88 5.86 -11.64 27.54
CA LEU A 88 4.48 -11.39 27.13
C LEU A 88 3.56 -12.55 27.57
N ARG A 89 2.54 -12.24 28.38
CA ARG A 89 1.49 -13.20 28.74
C ARG A 89 0.13 -12.74 28.22
N ARG A 90 -0.62 -13.67 27.60
CA ARG A 90 -1.98 -13.43 27.12
C ARG A 90 -2.90 -13.08 28.29
N VAL A 91 -3.45 -11.86 28.28
CA VAL A 91 -4.43 -11.42 29.27
C VAL A 91 -5.72 -12.22 29.10
N LYS A 92 -6.14 -12.96 30.13
CA LYS A 92 -7.49 -13.54 30.19
C LYS A 92 -8.46 -12.40 30.53
N ARG A 93 -9.19 -11.90 29.54
CA ARG A 93 -10.32 -11.00 29.79
C ARG A 93 -11.36 -11.76 30.62
N ARG A 94 -11.62 -11.33 31.87
CA ARG A 94 -12.79 -11.78 32.62
C ARG A 94 -14.02 -11.22 31.89
N LYS A 95 -14.96 -12.11 31.52
CA LYS A 95 -16.30 -11.67 31.13
C LYS A 95 -16.92 -11.03 32.38
N SER A 96 -17.31 -9.77 32.27
CA SER A 96 -18.19 -9.12 33.25
C SER A 96 -19.61 -9.63 33.08
#